data_AF-E6V9W4-F1
#
_entry.id   AF-E6V9W4-F1
#
_cell.length_a   1.000
_cell.length_b   1.000
_cell.length_c   1.000
_cell.angle_alpha   90.00
_cell.angle_beta   90.00
_cell.angle_gamma   90.00
#
_symmetry.space_group_name_H-M   'P 1'
#
loop_
_entity.id
_entity.type
_entity.pdbx_description
1 polymer ?
#
loop_
_entity_poly.entity_id
_entity_poly.type
_entity_poly.pdbx_seq_one_letter_code
_entity_poly.pdbx_strand_id
1 'polypeptide(L)'
;MKRESTKSPLRRIAVYVNEPEPNWFAWALAEADKGASNWAQIASADEWVGSYKEAMAAGLLVLQQMIDDLDIGPRDEPPAAAKKPKGSPFGFGFGTNLT
;
A
#
# COMPACT_ATOMS: atom_id res chain seq x y z
N MET A 1 26.54 -25.13 3.92
CA MET A 1 26.35 -23.80 3.30
C MET A 1 25.03 -23.22 3.79
N LYS A 2 25.06 -22.19 4.65
CA LYS A 2 23.85 -21.44 5.03
C LYS A 2 23.57 -20.45 3.90
N ARG A 3 22.43 -20.57 3.21
CA ARG A 3 21.98 -19.54 2.28
C ARG A 3 21.56 -18.35 3.13
N GLU A 4 22.25 -17.21 3.02
CA GLU A 4 21.72 -15.96 3.53
C GLU A 4 20.41 -15.69 2.80
N SER A 5 19.30 -15.64 3.56
CA SER A 5 18.00 -15.22 3.03
C SER A 5 18.09 -13.72 2.77
N THR A 6 18.51 -13.35 1.57
CA THR A 6 18.41 -11.98 1.08
C THR A 6 16.94 -11.68 0.84
N LYS A 7 16.27 -11.12 1.86
CA LYS A 7 14.89 -10.64 1.74
C LYS A 7 14.79 -9.71 0.52
N SER A 8 14.05 -10.15 -0.48
CA SER A 8 13.75 -9.32 -1.64
C SER A 8 12.94 -8.09 -1.18
N PRO A 9 13.14 -6.92 -1.80
CA PRO A 9 12.36 -5.73 -1.48
C PRO A 9 10.88 -6.00 -1.75
N LEU A 10 10.00 -5.36 -0.97
CA LEU A 10 8.56 -5.46 -1.20
C LEU A 10 8.19 -4.86 -2.56
N ARG A 11 7.16 -5.43 -3.18
CA ARG A 11 6.51 -4.85 -4.36
C ARG A 11 6.03 -3.44 -4.00
N ARG A 12 6.31 -2.48 -4.89
CA ARG A 12 5.83 -1.10 -4.74
C ARG A 12 4.62 -0.92 -5.64
N ILE A 13 3.45 -0.94 -5.04
CA ILE A 13 2.17 -0.77 -5.74
C ILE A 13 1.54 0.53 -5.25
N ALA A 14 1.10 1.37 -6.19
CA ALA A 14 0.39 2.60 -5.91
C ALA A 14 -1.06 2.51 -6.42
N VAL A 15 -1.99 3.03 -5.63
CA VAL A 15 -3.37 3.29 -6.07
C VAL A 15 -3.44 4.73 -6.58
N TYR A 16 -4.05 4.93 -7.73
CA TYR A 16 -4.38 6.25 -8.25
C TYR A 16 -5.78 6.23 -8.87
N VAL A 17 -6.35 7.42 -9.08
CA VAL A 17 -7.66 7.61 -9.69
C VAL A 17 -7.48 8.46 -10.94
N ASN A 18 -8.02 7.98 -12.05
CA ASN A 18 -8.16 8.71 -13.30
C ASN A 18 -9.56 9.30 -13.41
N GLU A 19 -9.70 10.33 -14.24
CA GLU A 19 -10.98 10.91 -14.64
C GLU A 19 -11.09 10.80 -16.18
N PRO A 20 -11.57 9.66 -16.72
CA PRO A 20 -11.65 9.46 -18.17
C PRO A 20 -12.63 10.42 -18.85
N GLU A 21 -13.71 10.78 -18.15
CA GLU A 21 -14.69 11.79 -18.54
C GLU A 21 -14.98 12.73 -17.35
N PRO A 22 -15.40 13.98 -17.60
CA PRO A 22 -15.70 14.92 -16.53
C PRO A 22 -16.68 14.35 -15.49
N ASN A 23 -16.26 14.34 -14.23
CA ASN A 23 -16.95 13.78 -13.06
C ASN A 23 -17.15 12.26 -13.07
N TRP A 24 -16.44 11.52 -13.92
CA TRP A 24 -16.42 10.06 -13.93
C TRP A 24 -15.03 9.56 -13.58
N PHE A 25 -14.95 8.73 -12.54
CA PHE A 25 -13.70 8.34 -11.92
C PHE A 25 -13.48 6.83 -12.00
N ALA A 26 -12.24 6.43 -12.27
CA ALA A 26 -11.83 5.03 -12.31
C ALA A 26 -10.52 4.86 -11.55
N TRP A 27 -10.46 3.88 -10.64
CA TRP A 27 -9.22 3.55 -9.96
C TRP A 27 -8.31 2.72 -10.86
N ALA A 28 -7.00 2.81 -10.60
CA ALA A 28 -5.99 1.95 -11.18
C ALA A 28 -4.89 1.65 -10.15
N LEU A 29 -4.28 0.47 -10.29
CA LEU A 29 -3.10 0.06 -9.55
C LEU A 29 -1.92 0.02 -10.51
N ALA A 30 -0.80 0.63 -10.12
CA ALA A 30 0.46 0.52 -10.85
C ALA A 30 1.56 -0.04 -9.95
N GLU A 31 2.38 -0.92 -10.52
CA GLU A 31 3.57 -1.46 -9.88
C GLU A 31 4.83 -0.81 -10.43
N ALA A 32 5.71 -0.42 -9.52
CA ALA A 32 7.00 0.16 -9.85
C ALA A 32 8.02 -0.93 -10.19
N ASP A 33 8.89 -0.65 -11.15
CA ASP A 33 10.09 -1.46 -11.38
C ASP A 33 11.03 -1.47 -10.16
N LYS A 34 12.12 -2.25 -10.22
CA LYS A 34 13.11 -2.35 -9.13
C LYS A 34 13.74 -1.00 -8.74
N GLY A 35 13.80 -0.03 -9.65
CA GLY A 35 14.32 1.31 -9.41
C GLY A 35 13.27 2.35 -8.98
N ALA A 36 11.98 2.00 -9.06
CA ALA A 36 10.86 2.95 -8.99
C ALA A 36 10.89 4.03 -10.08
N SER A 37 11.60 3.77 -11.18
CA SER A 37 11.72 4.70 -12.32
C SER A 37 10.52 4.62 -13.25
N ASN A 38 9.98 3.43 -13.43
CA ASN A 38 8.83 3.18 -14.29
C ASN A 38 7.72 2.52 -13.49
N TRP A 39 6.48 2.86 -13.86
CA TRP A 39 5.26 2.34 -13.25
C TRP A 39 4.41 1.70 -14.34
N ALA A 40 4.05 0.43 -14.15
CA ALA A 40 3.20 -0.32 -15.07
C ALA A 40 1.86 -0.59 -14.41
N GLN A 41 0.76 -0.31 -15.11
CA GLN A 41 -0.57 -0.65 -14.61
C GLN A 41 -0.72 -2.18 -14.51
N ILE A 42 -1.21 -2.65 -13.37
CA ILE A 42 -1.41 -4.08 -13.08
C ILE A 42 -2.89 -4.42 -12.86
N ALA A 43 -3.73 -3.44 -12.53
CA ALA A 43 -5.18 -3.59 -12.41
C ALA A 43 -5.88 -2.23 -12.57
N SER A 44 -7.17 -2.26 -12.92
CA SER A 44 -8.02 -1.07 -12.99
C SER A 44 -9.49 -1.42 -12.78
N ALA A 45 -10.29 -0.40 -12.51
CA ALA A 45 -11.74 -0.54 -12.43
C ALA A 45 -12.35 -1.00 -13.78
N ASP A 46 -13.31 -1.91 -13.72
CA ASP A 46 -14.11 -2.31 -14.88
C ASP A 46 -15.17 -1.25 -15.24
N GLU A 47 -15.67 -0.52 -14.23
CA GLU A 47 -16.68 0.53 -14.38
C GLU A 47 -16.20 1.87 -13.80
N TRP A 48 -16.70 2.96 -14.36
CA TRP A 48 -16.46 4.32 -13.86
C TRP A 48 -17.59 4.73 -12.92
N VAL A 49 -17.25 5.50 -11.89
CA VAL A 49 -18.21 5.96 -10.87
C VAL A 49 -18.23 7.48 -10.79
N GLY A 50 -19.37 8.06 -10.40
CA GLY A 50 -19.55 9.51 -10.29
C GLY A 50 -18.86 10.18 -9.09
N SER A 51 -18.07 9.43 -8.31
CA SER A 51 -17.48 9.88 -7.05
C SER A 51 -16.01 9.47 -6.96
N TYR A 52 -15.12 10.47 -6.87
CA TYR A 52 -13.69 10.25 -6.66
C TYR A 52 -13.43 9.44 -5.38
N LYS A 53 -14.20 9.70 -4.32
CA LYS A 53 -14.10 8.98 -3.04
C LYS A 53 -14.41 7.50 -3.22
N GLU A 54 -15.46 7.18 -3.96
CA GLU A 54 -15.86 5.78 -4.21
C GLU A 54 -14.82 5.05 -5.05
N ALA A 55 -14.31 5.68 -6.11
CA ALA A 55 -13.23 5.13 -6.92
C ALA A 55 -11.98 4.84 -6.07
N MET A 56 -11.51 5.82 -5.28
CA MET A 56 -10.35 5.67 -4.41
C MET A 56 -10.52 4.54 -3.38
N ALA A 57 -11.69 4.48 -2.73
CA ALA A 57 -11.99 3.45 -1.74
C ALA A 57 -11.99 2.04 -2.37
N ALA A 58 -12.57 1.90 -3.56
CA ALA A 58 -12.57 0.64 -4.31
C ALA A 58 -11.14 0.19 -4.67
N GLY A 59 -10.31 1.10 -5.17
CA GLY A 59 -8.90 0.79 -5.47
C GLY A 59 -8.09 0.36 -4.24
N LEU A 60 -8.30 1.02 -3.10
CA LEU A 60 -7.65 0.64 -1.84
C LEU A 60 -8.11 -0.75 -1.34
N LEU A 61 -9.39 -1.08 -1.50
CA LEU A 61 -9.92 -2.39 -1.15
C LEU A 61 -9.27 -3.49 -2.00
N VAL A 62 -9.14 -3.28 -3.32
CA VAL A 62 -8.48 -4.22 -4.21
C VAL A 62 -7.01 -4.39 -3.82
N LEU A 63 -6.29 -3.31 -3.52
CA LEU A 63 -4.90 -3.40 -3.04
C LEU A 63 -4.79 -4.24 -1.76
N GLN A 64 -5.70 -4.06 -0.81
CA GLN A 64 -5.73 -4.84 0.43
C GLN A 64 -6.00 -6.33 0.18
N GLN A 65 -6.89 -6.66 -0.76
CA GLN A 65 -7.22 -8.03 -1.15
C GLN A 65 -6.04 -8.78 -1.81
N MET A 66 -5.00 -8.07 -2.25
CA MET A 66 -3.76 -8.70 -2.72
C MET A 66 -2.89 -9.26 -1.59
N ILE A 67 -3.29 -9.06 -0.33
CA ILE A 67 -2.54 -9.45 0.87
C ILE A 67 -3.38 -10.45 1.67
N ASP A 68 -2.86 -11.67 1.84
CA ASP A 68 -3.57 -12.72 2.58
C ASP A 68 -3.78 -12.35 4.06
N ASP A 69 -2.76 -11.76 4.69
CA ASP A 69 -2.79 -11.30 6.07
C ASP A 69 -2.19 -9.89 6.16
N LEU A 70 -3.05 -8.88 6.37
CA LEU A 70 -2.64 -7.48 6.46
C LEU A 70 -1.84 -7.16 7.73
N ASP A 71 -1.95 -7.96 8.80
CA ASP A 71 -1.17 -7.78 10.02
C ASP A 71 0.29 -8.22 9.81
N ILE A 72 0.54 -9.11 8.86
CA ILE A 72 1.88 -9.63 8.51
C ILE A 72 2.47 -8.92 7.29
N GLY A 73 1.64 -8.64 6.28
CA GLY A 73 2.00 -7.99 5.02
C GLY A 73 2.45 -8.95 3.90
N PRO A 74 2.83 -8.41 2.72
CA PRO A 74 2.96 -9.14 1.44
C PRO A 74 4.17 -10.08 1.28
N ARG A 75 4.75 -10.61 2.36
CA ARG A 75 5.95 -11.46 2.24
C ARG A 75 5.56 -12.94 2.13
N ASP A 76 6.13 -13.63 1.14
CA ASP A 76 5.94 -15.08 0.93
C ASP A 76 6.39 -15.94 2.13
N GLU A 77 7.37 -15.45 2.89
CA GLU A 77 7.80 -16.09 4.14
C GLU A 77 7.53 -15.15 5.31
N PRO A 78 6.73 -15.58 6.31
CA PRO A 78 6.49 -14.77 7.50
C PRO A 78 7.85 -14.47 8.15
N PRO A 79 8.15 -13.20 8.45
CA PRO A 79 9.43 -12.85 9.03
C PRO A 79 9.60 -13.61 10.35
N ALA A 80 10.78 -14.20 10.58
CA ALA A 80 11.15 -14.71 11.90
C ALA A 80 10.78 -13.67 12.95
N ALA A 81 10.02 -14.08 13.98
CA ALA A 81 9.37 -13.20 14.94
C ALA A 81 10.29 -12.04 15.35
N ALA A 82 9.92 -10.83 14.95
CA ALA A 82 10.69 -9.65 15.29
C ALA A 82 10.70 -9.51 16.81
N LYS A 83 11.87 -9.58 17.44
CA LYS A 83 12.01 -9.18 18.84
C LYS A 83 11.68 -7.70 18.90
N LYS A 84 10.54 -7.35 19.51
CA LYS A 84 10.16 -5.95 19.76
C LYS A 84 11.38 -5.25 20.39
N PRO A 85 11.91 -4.17 19.79
CA PRO A 85 12.91 -3.38 20.50
C PRO A 85 12.27 -2.89 21.80
N LYS A 86 12.96 -3.06 22.93
CA LYS A 86 12.54 -2.48 24.21
C LYS A 86 12.47 -0.97 23.98
N GLY A 87 11.25 -0.42 23.92
CA GLY A 87 11.03 0.97 23.60
C GLY A 87 11.79 1.88 24.55
N SER A 88 12.59 2.80 24.00
CA SER A 88 12.96 4.01 24.71
C SER A 88 11.70 4.86 24.89
N PRO A 89 11.46 5.46 26.06
CA PRO A 89 10.34 6.38 26.26
C PRO A 89 10.66 7.70 25.57
N PHE A 90 10.45 7.79 24.26
CA PHE A 90 10.41 9.08 23.57
C PHE A 90 9.01 9.65 23.71
N GLY A 91 8.88 10.62 24.62
CA GLY A 91 7.67 11.42 24.79
C GLY A 91 7.42 12.30 23.57
N PHE A 92 6.32 12.06 22.87
CA PHE A 92 5.71 13.04 21.97
C PHE A 92 4.69 13.85 22.77
N GLY A 93 5.12 15.00 23.26
CA GLY A 93 4.22 16.03 23.79
C GLY A 93 3.43 16.67 22.65
N PHE A 94 2.24 16.15 22.37
CA PHE A 94 1.23 16.92 21.65
C PHE A 94 0.58 17.88 22.64
N GLY A 95 0.82 19.17 22.43
CA GLY A 95 0.26 20.24 23.23
C GLY A 95 -1.26 20.15 23.28
N THR A 96 -1.81 20.04 24.50
CA THR A 96 -3.19 20.37 24.78
C THR A 96 -3.35 21.88 24.61
N ASN A 97 -3.96 22.29 23.50
CA ASN A 97 -4.34 23.67 23.27
C ASN A 97 -5.63 24.01 24.05
N LEU A 98 -5.63 25.20 24.65
CA LEU A 98 -6.73 26.05 25.09
C LEU A 98 -8.12 25.42 25.37
N THR A 99 -8.60 25.56 26.60
CA THR A 99 -9.80 26.35 26.92
C THR A 99 -9.68 26.88 28.35
#